data_AF-A0A0B0DCD7-F1
#
_entry.id   AF-A0A0B0DCD7-F1
#
_cell.length_a   1.000
_cell.length_b   1.000
_cell.length_c   1.000
_cell.angle_alpha   90.00
_cell.angle_beta   90.00
_cell.angle_gamma   90.00
#
_symmetry.space_group_name_H-M   'P 1'
#
loop_
_entity.id
_entity.type
_entity.pdbx_description
1 polymer ?
#
loop_
_entity_poly.entity_id
_entity_poly.type
_entity_poly.pdbx_seq_one_letter_code
_entity_poly.pdbx_strand_id
1 'polypeptide(L)'
;MEQTRPPEEFVSSRSPAPPASAWRVLAVALTLVLVLVLAAGLWAHWRPLPDDDAARLGARATIASVRADLDPDPSVLPDAVLADQEAAFGPAATPSQARHLEARGTGAPPSSLADAAARLEDVARTSPNGELAATAASVAASWWAAEPPPAGADPTARRTEESEAGLGAGSPAASKVPTEEGDGGDTDDDAASSCEPAQLAAVTALDRARFTTEAAAARIPADAAQRGTMDAVTDTLDATLREPAVTPMLSCDPAPVAGGHVLPAGFAEDPTRAVGGTLREASAALVSAVGASSPEDRDWLLTGLLETAVTAQHLDPEHPVPALPGRD
;
A
#
# COMPACT_ATOMS: atom_id res chain seq x y z
N MET A 1 -48.07 -86.07 -58.93
CA MET A 1 -49.04 -85.36 -58.07
C MET A 1 -48.84 -85.97 -56.69
N GLU A 2 -48.31 -85.33 -55.66
CA GLU A 2 -48.55 -83.99 -55.14
C GLU A 2 -47.25 -83.24 -54.81
N GLN A 3 -47.33 -81.90 -54.91
CA GLN A 3 -46.28 -80.94 -54.64
C GLN A 3 -46.76 -80.12 -53.43
N THR A 4 -46.07 -80.22 -52.29
CA THR A 4 -46.38 -79.44 -51.08
C THR A 4 -45.37 -78.30 -50.91
N ARG A 5 -45.85 -77.06 -51.07
CA ARG A 5 -45.19 -75.83 -50.60
C ARG A 5 -45.48 -75.65 -49.10
N PRO A 6 -44.55 -75.08 -48.32
CA PRO A 6 -44.88 -74.33 -47.11
C PRO A 6 -44.84 -72.80 -47.33
N PRO A 7 -45.43 -72.02 -46.41
CA PRO A 7 -45.96 -70.69 -46.67
C PRO A 7 -45.00 -69.53 -46.36
N GLU A 8 -45.36 -68.35 -46.86
CA GLU A 8 -44.77 -67.07 -46.52
C GLU A 8 -45.04 -66.70 -45.05
N GLU A 9 -43.99 -66.32 -44.31
CA GLU A 9 -44.11 -65.67 -43.02
C GLU A 9 -43.90 -64.16 -43.18
N PHE A 10 -44.95 -63.39 -42.89
CA PHE A 10 -44.93 -61.95 -42.70
C PHE A 10 -44.46 -61.61 -41.26
N VAL A 11 -43.50 -60.68 -41.20
CA VAL A 11 -43.35 -59.56 -40.24
C VAL A 11 -42.89 -59.84 -38.81
N SER A 12 -41.72 -59.27 -38.47
CA SER A 12 -41.62 -58.35 -37.32
C SER A 12 -40.31 -57.58 -37.31
N SER A 13 -40.37 -56.31 -37.73
CA SER A 13 -39.31 -55.32 -37.55
C SER A 13 -39.24 -54.93 -36.07
N ARG A 14 -38.43 -55.65 -35.29
CA ARG A 14 -38.14 -55.27 -33.91
C ARG A 14 -37.17 -54.08 -33.93
N SER A 15 -37.62 -52.90 -33.51
CA SER A 15 -36.73 -51.77 -33.24
C SER A 15 -35.63 -52.20 -32.27
N PRO A 16 -34.34 -51.99 -32.57
CA PRO A 16 -33.28 -52.37 -31.65
C PRO A 16 -33.35 -51.45 -30.43
N ALA A 17 -33.57 -52.05 -29.26
CA ALA A 17 -33.29 -51.41 -27.97
C ALA A 17 -31.81 -50.98 -27.96
N PRO A 18 -31.46 -49.80 -27.41
CA PRO A 18 -30.08 -49.36 -27.35
C PRO A 18 -29.24 -50.41 -26.62
N PRO A 19 -28.05 -50.77 -27.13
CA PRO A 19 -27.25 -51.82 -26.52
C PRO A 19 -26.86 -51.40 -25.11
N ALA A 20 -26.96 -52.32 -24.15
CA ALA A 20 -26.64 -52.10 -22.74
C ALA A 20 -25.21 -51.53 -22.50
N SER A 21 -24.35 -51.57 -23.52
CA SER A 21 -23.04 -50.92 -23.53
C SER A 21 -23.11 -49.39 -23.53
N ALA A 22 -24.08 -48.77 -24.21
CA ALA A 22 -24.19 -47.31 -24.31
C ALA A 22 -24.51 -46.67 -22.95
N TRP A 23 -25.36 -47.31 -22.15
CA TRP A 23 -25.68 -46.89 -20.77
C TRP A 23 -24.48 -47.02 -19.83
N ARG A 24 -23.67 -48.08 -20.00
CA ARG A 24 -22.45 -48.26 -19.21
C ARG A 24 -21.40 -47.20 -19.54
N VAL A 25 -21.23 -46.86 -20.81
CA VAL A 25 -20.31 -45.78 -21.24
C VAL A 25 -20.76 -44.42 -20.71
N LEU A 26 -22.06 -44.11 -20.78
CA LEU A 26 -22.61 -42.87 -20.22
C LEU A 26 -22.43 -42.80 -18.70
N ALA A 27 -22.68 -43.89 -17.98
CA ALA A 27 -22.50 -43.95 -16.53
C ALA A 27 -21.03 -43.77 -16.11
N VAL A 28 -20.09 -44.37 -16.85
CA VAL A 28 -18.64 -44.20 -16.65
C VAL A 28 -18.20 -42.76 -16.96
N ALA A 29 -18.72 -42.15 -18.02
CA ALA A 29 -18.42 -40.76 -18.35
C ALA A 29 -18.93 -39.80 -17.26
N LEU A 30 -20.16 -39.98 -16.78
CA LEU A 30 -20.73 -39.16 -15.71
C LEU A 30 -19.97 -39.31 -14.38
N THR A 31 -19.55 -40.53 -14.03
CA THR A 31 -18.74 -40.76 -12.83
C THR A 31 -17.36 -40.12 -12.95
N LEU A 32 -16.72 -40.19 -14.11
CA LEU A 32 -15.45 -39.48 -14.37
C LEU A 32 -15.61 -37.95 -14.25
N VAL A 33 -16.68 -37.38 -14.81
CA VAL A 33 -16.98 -35.94 -14.67
C VAL A 33 -17.22 -35.58 -13.21
N LEU A 34 -17.99 -36.38 -12.47
CA LEU A 34 -18.23 -36.15 -11.05
C LEU A 34 -16.91 -36.19 -10.24
N VAL A 35 -16.05 -37.18 -10.50
CA VAL A 35 -14.74 -37.29 -9.85
C VAL A 35 -13.87 -36.10 -10.20
N LEU A 36 -13.86 -35.63 -11.45
CA LEU A 36 -13.14 -34.42 -11.86
C LEU A 36 -13.66 -33.17 -11.14
N VAL A 37 -14.99 -33.02 -11.00
CA VAL A 37 -15.58 -31.88 -10.28
C VAL A 37 -15.24 -31.94 -8.78
N LEU A 38 -15.32 -33.13 -8.17
CA LEU A 38 -14.94 -33.33 -6.77
C LEU A 38 -13.45 -33.10 -6.55
N ALA A 39 -12.60 -33.57 -7.45
CA ALA A 39 -11.15 -33.35 -7.40
C ALA A 39 -10.81 -31.87 -7.62
N ALA A 40 -11.48 -31.18 -8.54
CA ALA A 40 -11.32 -29.75 -8.74
C ALA A 40 -11.80 -28.94 -7.54
N GLY A 41 -12.93 -29.32 -6.92
CA GLY A 41 -13.44 -28.69 -5.70
C GLY A 41 -12.53 -28.94 -4.50
N LEU A 42 -11.98 -30.15 -4.37
CA LEU A 42 -11.01 -30.48 -3.34
C LEU A 42 -9.69 -29.74 -3.57
N TRP A 43 -9.21 -29.66 -4.80
CA TRP A 43 -8.01 -28.91 -5.17
C TRP A 43 -8.17 -27.41 -4.92
N ALA A 44 -9.34 -26.83 -5.23
CA ALA A 44 -9.66 -25.46 -4.88
C ALA A 44 -9.72 -25.22 -3.37
N HIS A 45 -10.10 -26.22 -2.57
CA HIS A 45 -10.10 -26.16 -1.11
C HIS A 45 -8.69 -26.14 -0.50
N TRP A 46 -7.71 -26.74 -1.19
CA TRP A 46 -6.31 -26.79 -0.76
C TRP A 46 -5.43 -25.71 -1.40
N ARG A 47 -5.98 -24.87 -2.28
CA ARG A 47 -5.20 -23.83 -2.93
C ARG A 47 -4.78 -22.79 -1.86
N PRO A 48 -3.48 -22.56 -1.65
CA PRO A 48 -3.04 -21.52 -0.74
C PRO A 48 -3.60 -20.17 -1.21
N LEU A 49 -4.07 -19.37 -0.26
CA LEU A 49 -4.44 -17.99 -0.52
C LEU A 49 -3.19 -17.25 -1.03
N PRO A 50 -3.22 -16.62 -2.21
CA PRO A 50 -2.13 -15.77 -2.67
C PRO A 50 -1.81 -14.71 -1.60
N ASP A 51 -0.53 -14.39 -1.41
CA ASP A 51 -0.14 -13.49 -0.32
C ASP A 51 -0.69 -12.06 -0.52
N ASP A 52 -0.85 -11.61 -1.76
CA ASP A 52 -1.55 -10.35 -2.07
C ASP A 52 -3.02 -10.37 -1.68
N ASP A 53 -3.73 -11.48 -1.90
CA ASP A 53 -5.12 -11.63 -1.45
C ASP A 53 -5.20 -11.69 0.07
N ALA A 54 -4.22 -12.33 0.73
CA ALA A 54 -4.15 -12.36 2.18
C ALA A 54 -3.90 -10.96 2.76
N ALA A 55 -2.96 -10.21 2.18
CA ALA A 55 -2.64 -8.84 2.59
C ALA A 55 -3.83 -7.90 2.36
N ARG A 56 -4.46 -7.97 1.17
CA ARG A 56 -5.66 -7.19 0.85
C ARG A 56 -6.81 -7.47 1.82
N LEU A 57 -7.09 -8.74 2.10
CA LEU A 57 -8.18 -9.11 3.01
C LEU A 57 -7.84 -8.78 4.47
N GLY A 58 -6.57 -8.88 4.88
CA GLY A 58 -6.09 -8.46 6.20
C GLY A 58 -6.19 -6.94 6.40
N ALA A 59 -5.82 -6.16 5.39
CA ALA A 59 -6.01 -4.70 5.38
C ALA A 59 -7.49 -4.32 5.50
N ARG A 60 -8.36 -4.96 4.70
CA ARG A 60 -9.81 -4.77 4.80
C ARG A 60 -10.35 -5.13 6.19
N ALA A 61 -9.92 -6.25 6.77
CA ALA A 61 -10.34 -6.67 8.10
C ALA A 61 -9.88 -5.67 9.18
N THR A 62 -8.69 -5.09 9.03
CA THR A 62 -8.18 -4.04 9.93
C THR A 62 -9.10 -2.82 9.92
N ILE A 63 -9.53 -2.35 8.74
CA ILE A 63 -10.47 -1.21 8.62
C ILE A 63 -11.83 -1.55 9.22
N ALA A 64 -12.35 -2.75 8.95
CA ALA A 64 -13.60 -3.20 9.53
C ALA A 64 -13.56 -3.23 11.06
N SER A 65 -12.44 -3.66 11.66
CA SER A 65 -12.23 -3.61 13.11
C SER A 65 -12.10 -2.19 13.65
N VAL A 66 -11.40 -1.28 12.95
CA VAL A 66 -11.33 0.15 13.35
C VAL A 66 -12.75 0.74 13.41
N ARG A 67 -13.55 0.48 12.37
CA ARG A 67 -14.93 0.95 12.27
C ARG A 67 -15.86 0.37 13.34
N ALA A 68 -15.63 -0.88 13.75
CA ALA A 68 -16.50 -1.56 14.70
C ALA A 68 -16.11 -1.34 16.17
N ASP A 69 -14.81 -1.24 16.46
CA ASP A 69 -14.28 -1.42 17.82
C ASP A 69 -13.48 -0.22 18.35
N LEU A 70 -12.98 0.69 17.48
CA LEU A 70 -12.08 1.78 17.90
C LEU A 70 -12.72 3.18 17.92
N ASP A 71 -13.94 3.36 17.39
CA ASP A 71 -14.72 4.61 17.41
C ASP A 71 -13.87 5.90 17.25
N PRO A 72 -13.17 6.09 16.10
CA PRO A 72 -12.32 7.27 15.90
C PRO A 72 -13.14 8.57 15.86
N ASP A 73 -12.48 9.71 16.07
CA ASP A 73 -13.14 11.02 16.05
C ASP A 73 -13.83 11.26 14.69
N PRO A 74 -15.18 11.37 14.66
CA PRO A 74 -15.92 11.48 13.41
C PRO A 74 -15.72 12.81 12.69
N SER A 75 -15.11 13.81 13.33
CA SER A 75 -14.73 15.06 12.68
C SER A 75 -13.52 14.90 11.76
N VAL A 76 -12.66 13.91 12.01
CA VAL A 76 -11.44 13.65 11.24
C VAL A 76 -11.58 12.38 10.39
N LEU A 77 -12.18 11.32 10.95
CA LEU A 77 -12.46 10.07 10.26
C LEU A 77 -13.96 9.73 10.33
N PRO A 78 -14.80 10.34 9.48
CA PRO A 78 -16.22 10.00 9.38
C PRO A 78 -16.44 8.54 8.96
N ASP A 79 -17.57 7.95 9.38
CA ASP A 79 -17.96 6.58 9.01
C ASP A 79 -18.04 6.36 7.49
N ALA A 80 -18.44 7.39 6.73
CA ALA A 80 -18.45 7.34 5.27
C ALA A 80 -17.03 7.15 4.69
N VAL A 81 -16.03 7.83 5.25
CA VAL A 81 -14.63 7.68 4.85
C VAL A 81 -14.14 6.27 5.18
N LEU A 82 -14.43 5.75 6.38
CA LEU A 82 -14.07 4.37 6.74
C LEU A 82 -14.72 3.34 5.82
N ALA A 83 -15.98 3.57 5.41
CA ALA A 83 -16.68 2.70 4.46
C ALA A 83 -16.04 2.73 3.06
N ASP A 84 -15.61 3.91 2.58
CA ASP A 84 -14.92 4.07 1.30
C ASP A 84 -13.51 3.45 1.33
N GLN A 85 -12.78 3.63 2.44
CA GLN A 85 -11.50 2.96 2.70
C GLN A 85 -11.67 1.44 2.64
N GLU A 86 -12.69 0.90 3.34
CA GLU A 86 -12.98 -0.54 3.32
C GLU A 86 -13.29 -0.99 1.89
N ALA A 87 -14.13 -0.26 1.15
CA ALA A 87 -14.50 -0.56 -0.23
C ALA A 87 -13.31 -0.56 -1.20
N ALA A 88 -12.30 0.28 -0.97
CA ALA A 88 -11.10 0.35 -1.81
C ALA A 88 -10.30 -0.96 -1.86
N PHE A 89 -10.36 -1.79 -0.80
CA PHE A 89 -9.72 -3.12 -0.78
C PHE A 89 -10.54 -4.22 -1.48
N GLY A 90 -11.63 -3.85 -2.16
CA GLY A 90 -12.46 -4.78 -2.91
C GLY A 90 -13.30 -5.70 -2.02
N PRO A 91 -13.90 -6.78 -2.54
CA PRO A 91 -14.92 -7.55 -1.82
C PRO A 91 -14.40 -8.23 -0.56
N ALA A 92 -15.31 -8.43 0.41
CA ALA A 92 -15.06 -9.14 1.65
C ALA A 92 -14.63 -10.60 1.42
N ALA A 93 -13.91 -11.15 2.40
CA ALA A 93 -13.46 -12.54 2.36
C ALA A 93 -14.64 -13.51 2.28
N THR A 94 -14.52 -14.51 1.41
CA THR A 94 -15.40 -15.69 1.47
C THR A 94 -15.16 -16.49 2.75
N PRO A 95 -16.11 -17.33 3.21
CA PRO A 95 -15.94 -18.13 4.43
C PRO A 95 -14.73 -19.09 4.42
N SER A 96 -14.25 -19.51 3.23
CA SER A 96 -13.01 -20.29 3.13
C SER A 96 -11.78 -19.42 3.31
N GLN A 97 -11.76 -18.23 2.71
CA GLN A 97 -10.64 -17.28 2.84
C GLN A 97 -10.50 -16.79 4.29
N ALA A 98 -11.62 -16.49 4.97
CA ALA A 98 -11.62 -16.12 6.39
C ALA A 98 -10.96 -17.19 7.28
N ARG A 99 -11.27 -18.47 7.04
CA ARG A 99 -10.64 -19.59 7.77
C ARG A 99 -9.13 -19.70 7.50
N HIS A 100 -8.69 -19.42 6.27
CA HIS A 100 -7.26 -19.39 5.95
C HIS A 100 -6.53 -18.21 6.61
N LEU A 101 -7.16 -17.04 6.70
CA LEU A 101 -6.61 -15.88 7.41
C LEU A 101 -6.49 -16.13 8.91
N GLU A 102 -7.51 -16.74 9.52
CA GLU A 102 -7.49 -17.13 10.93
C GLU A 102 -6.35 -18.13 11.20
N ALA A 103 -6.18 -19.14 10.33
CA ALA A 103 -5.08 -20.10 10.44
C ALA A 103 -3.69 -19.47 10.30
N ARG A 104 -3.56 -18.32 9.62
CA ARG A 104 -2.31 -17.54 9.51
C ARG A 104 -2.08 -16.59 10.69
N GLY A 105 -3.04 -16.46 11.62
CA GLY A 105 -2.98 -15.50 12.71
C GLY A 105 -3.28 -14.06 12.30
N THR A 106 -3.72 -13.82 11.05
CA THR A 106 -4.02 -12.49 10.49
C THR A 106 -5.36 -11.90 10.93
N GLY A 107 -5.80 -12.18 12.17
CA GLY A 107 -7.15 -11.87 12.65
C GLY A 107 -7.24 -11.23 14.03
N ALA A 108 -6.12 -10.93 14.69
CA ALA A 108 -6.17 -10.15 15.92
C ALA A 108 -6.65 -8.72 15.58
N PRO A 109 -7.65 -8.16 16.28
CA PRO A 109 -8.06 -6.77 16.03
C PRO A 109 -6.90 -5.80 16.36
N PRO A 110 -6.82 -4.65 15.68
CA PRO A 110 -5.91 -3.58 16.09
C PRO A 110 -6.28 -3.06 17.48
N SER A 111 -5.26 -2.74 18.27
CA SER A 111 -5.39 -2.22 19.63
C SER A 111 -5.54 -0.70 19.71
N SER A 112 -5.15 0.00 18.65
CA SER A 112 -5.24 1.45 18.49
C SER A 112 -5.24 1.83 17.01
N LEU A 113 -5.50 3.11 16.73
CA LEU A 113 -5.39 3.65 15.36
C LEU A 113 -3.93 3.60 14.86
N ALA A 114 -2.95 3.88 15.73
CA ALA A 114 -1.52 3.67 15.44
C ALA A 114 -1.19 2.22 15.03
N ASP A 115 -1.67 1.22 15.79
CA ASP A 115 -1.45 -0.20 15.48
C ASP A 115 -2.11 -0.56 14.14
N ALA A 116 -3.33 -0.06 13.89
CA ALA A 116 -4.02 -0.24 12.62
C ALA A 116 -3.22 0.37 11.44
N ALA A 117 -2.68 1.57 11.61
CA ALA A 117 -1.89 2.25 10.58
C ALA A 117 -0.55 1.53 10.32
N ALA A 118 0.13 1.06 11.37
CA ALA A 118 1.37 0.28 11.25
C ALA A 118 1.17 -1.04 10.48
N ARG A 119 0.01 -1.68 10.64
CA ARG A 119 -0.34 -2.88 9.86
C ARG A 119 -0.56 -2.57 8.39
N LEU A 120 -1.17 -1.44 8.06
CA LEU A 120 -1.32 -1.00 6.67
C LEU A 120 0.00 -0.53 6.06
N GLU A 121 0.87 0.09 6.86
CA GLU A 121 2.24 0.41 6.47
C GLU A 121 3.04 -0.86 6.12
N ASP A 122 2.90 -1.93 6.91
CA ASP A 122 3.53 -3.22 6.61
C ASP A 122 3.03 -3.82 5.28
N VAL A 123 1.73 -3.72 5.01
CA VAL A 123 1.15 -4.10 3.71
C VAL A 123 1.71 -3.22 2.58
N ALA A 124 1.80 -1.91 2.79
CA ALA A 124 2.36 -0.98 1.82
C ALA A 124 3.85 -1.25 1.52
N ARG A 125 4.62 -1.56 2.56
CA ARG A 125 6.05 -1.87 2.46
C ARG A 125 6.28 -3.18 1.70
N THR A 126 5.52 -4.22 2.01
CA THR A 126 5.84 -5.59 1.57
C THR A 126 5.10 -6.05 0.31
N SER A 127 3.96 -5.45 -0.05
CA SER A 127 3.15 -5.96 -1.16
C SER A 127 3.81 -5.74 -2.53
N PRO A 128 3.99 -6.77 -3.36
CA PRO A 128 4.46 -6.59 -4.74
C PRO A 128 3.42 -5.87 -5.63
N ASN A 129 2.15 -5.80 -5.21
CA ASN A 129 1.10 -5.09 -5.95
C ASN A 129 1.12 -3.59 -5.60
N GLY A 130 1.58 -2.77 -6.55
CA GLY A 130 1.66 -1.32 -6.40
C GLY A 130 0.33 -0.62 -6.07
N GLU A 131 -0.80 -1.08 -6.61
CA GLU A 131 -2.12 -0.49 -6.31
C GLU A 131 -2.55 -0.79 -4.87
N LEU A 132 -2.30 -2.01 -4.41
CA LEU A 132 -2.54 -2.39 -3.02
C LEU A 132 -1.62 -1.60 -2.08
N ALA A 133 -0.35 -1.44 -2.45
CA ALA A 133 0.63 -0.71 -1.66
C ALA A 133 0.26 0.77 -1.52
N ALA A 134 -0.10 1.43 -2.62
CA ALA A 134 -0.55 2.82 -2.61
C ALA A 134 -1.84 3.01 -1.80
N THR A 135 -2.81 2.09 -1.94
CA THR A 135 -4.06 2.15 -1.17
C THR A 135 -3.80 1.95 0.33
N ALA A 136 -2.94 1.01 0.71
CA ALA A 136 -2.58 0.79 2.10
C ALA A 136 -1.82 1.99 2.68
N ALA A 137 -0.88 2.57 1.93
CA ALA A 137 -0.14 3.76 2.32
C ALA A 137 -1.04 4.98 2.50
N SER A 138 -2.00 5.21 1.60
CA SER A 138 -2.91 6.35 1.70
C SER A 138 -3.86 6.25 2.90
N VAL A 139 -4.35 5.05 3.19
CA VAL A 139 -5.18 4.83 4.39
C VAL A 139 -4.35 4.97 5.66
N ALA A 140 -3.13 4.39 5.70
CA ALA A 140 -2.21 4.58 6.82
C ALA A 140 -1.91 6.06 7.08
N ALA A 141 -1.65 6.83 6.01
CA ALA A 141 -1.44 8.28 6.09
C ALA A 141 -2.60 9.05 6.72
N SER A 142 -3.84 8.72 6.33
CA SER A 142 -5.03 9.34 6.91
C SER A 142 -5.18 9.02 8.41
N TRP A 143 -4.77 7.83 8.83
CA TRP A 143 -4.86 7.38 10.22
C TRP A 143 -3.75 7.96 11.09
N TRP A 144 -2.52 8.06 10.58
CA TRP A 144 -1.43 8.79 11.26
C TRP A 144 -1.79 10.25 11.48
N ALA A 145 -2.38 10.89 10.47
CA ALA A 145 -2.87 12.26 10.57
C ALA A 145 -3.98 12.40 11.63
N ALA A 146 -4.91 11.45 11.69
CA ALA A 146 -6.04 11.51 12.61
C ALA A 146 -5.66 11.26 14.08
N GLU A 147 -4.50 10.69 14.35
CA GLU A 147 -4.07 10.42 15.72
C GLU A 147 -3.60 11.71 16.41
N PRO A 148 -4.18 12.09 17.56
CA PRO A 148 -3.75 13.29 18.25
C PRO A 148 -2.30 13.14 18.72
N PRO A 149 -1.46 14.20 18.61
CA PRO A 149 -0.12 14.15 19.17
C PRO A 149 -0.20 13.88 20.68
N PRO A 150 0.75 13.14 21.26
CA PRO A 150 0.79 12.92 22.69
C PRO A 150 0.78 14.27 23.42
N ALA A 151 0.01 14.38 24.50
CA ALA A 151 -0.15 15.64 25.23
C ALA A 151 1.23 16.18 25.66
N GLY A 152 1.65 17.31 25.06
CA GLY A 152 2.93 17.96 25.34
C GLY A 152 4.11 17.54 24.47
N ALA A 153 3.92 16.64 23.49
CA ALA A 153 4.94 16.31 22.51
C ALA A 153 4.96 17.35 21.39
N ASP A 154 6.16 17.81 21.02
CA ASP A 154 6.37 18.48 19.75
C ASP A 154 6.17 17.43 18.64
N PRO A 155 5.20 17.59 17.72
CA PRO A 155 4.92 16.62 16.67
C PRO A 155 6.13 16.34 15.75
N THR A 156 7.17 17.19 15.79
CA THR A 156 8.42 17.02 15.03
C THR A 156 9.51 16.24 15.78
N ALA A 157 9.35 15.95 17.09
CA ALA A 157 10.40 15.40 17.94
C ALA A 157 10.51 13.85 17.96
N ARG A 158 9.79 13.13 17.08
CA ARG A 158 9.60 11.67 17.21
C ARG A 158 10.85 10.80 16.91
N ARG A 159 12.03 11.37 16.65
CA ARG A 159 13.25 10.61 16.32
C ARG A 159 14.27 10.42 17.46
N THR A 160 14.06 10.94 18.68
CA THR A 160 15.16 10.98 19.66
C THR A 160 15.29 9.78 20.63
N GLU A 161 14.32 8.87 20.73
CA GLU A 161 14.27 7.94 21.89
C GLU A 161 14.55 6.45 21.63
N GLU A 162 14.96 6.03 20.42
CA GLU A 162 15.28 4.61 20.17
C GLU A 162 16.78 4.27 20.07
N SER A 163 17.68 5.24 20.26
CA SER A 163 19.12 5.02 20.08
C SER A 163 19.93 4.88 21.38
N GLU A 164 19.29 4.84 22.56
CA GLU A 164 19.98 4.63 23.86
C GLU A 164 19.53 3.36 24.60
N ALA A 165 19.49 2.22 23.91
CA ALA A 165 19.42 0.92 24.57
C ALA A 165 20.20 -0.15 23.79
N GLY A 166 21.54 -0.05 23.81
CA GLY A 166 22.36 -1.07 23.15
C GLY A 166 23.88 -0.92 23.21
N LEU A 167 24.44 -0.27 24.24
CA LEU A 167 25.90 -0.33 24.48
C LEU A 167 26.25 -1.71 25.07
N GLY A 168 26.58 -2.65 24.19
CA GLY A 168 26.93 -4.02 24.59
C GLY A 168 27.73 -4.79 23.55
N ALA A 169 29.05 -4.58 23.60
CA ALA A 169 30.10 -5.53 23.21
C ALA A 169 30.39 -5.82 21.72
N GLY A 170 31.62 -5.47 21.31
CA GLY A 170 32.53 -6.42 20.67
C GLY A 170 32.65 -6.36 19.14
N SER A 171 33.62 -5.58 18.67
CA SER A 171 34.29 -5.85 17.39
C SER A 171 35.02 -7.21 17.44
N PRO A 172 35.23 -7.90 16.31
CA PRO A 172 36.46 -7.59 15.59
C PRO A 172 36.31 -7.45 14.07
N ALA A 173 37.21 -6.62 13.55
CA ALA A 173 37.47 -6.37 12.15
C ALA A 173 37.79 -7.64 11.34
N ALA A 174 37.34 -7.64 10.08
CA ALA A 174 37.95 -8.41 9.01
C ALA A 174 38.24 -7.48 7.83
N SER A 175 39.51 -7.16 7.64
CA SER A 175 40.06 -6.53 6.43
C SER A 175 39.67 -7.33 5.19
N LYS A 176 39.17 -6.64 4.15
CA LYS A 176 39.27 -7.13 2.77
C LYS A 176 40.00 -6.09 1.92
N VAL A 177 41.13 -6.55 1.40
CA VAL A 177 41.98 -5.89 0.39
C VAL A 177 41.20 -5.81 -0.93
N PRO A 178 41.36 -4.76 -1.74
CA PRO A 178 40.62 -4.60 -2.98
C PRO A 178 41.22 -5.51 -4.07
N THR A 179 40.36 -6.12 -4.88
CA THR A 179 40.75 -6.72 -6.16
C THR A 179 40.08 -5.90 -7.24
N GLU A 180 40.87 -5.06 -7.91
CA GLU A 180 40.55 -4.59 -9.25
C GLU A 180 40.70 -5.77 -10.22
N GLU A 181 39.70 -6.02 -11.04
CA GLU A 181 39.85 -6.22 -12.49
C GLU A 181 38.48 -6.31 -13.17
N GLY A 182 38.27 -5.45 -14.17
CA GLY A 182 37.63 -5.87 -15.43
C GLY A 182 36.15 -5.56 -15.64
N ASP A 183 35.88 -4.33 -16.10
CA ASP A 183 35.19 -4.00 -17.36
C ASP A 183 33.91 -4.76 -17.75
N GLY A 184 32.82 -4.00 -17.81
CA GLY A 184 31.53 -4.38 -18.38
C GLY A 184 30.48 -3.36 -17.98
N GLY A 185 30.37 -2.27 -18.74
CA GLY A 185 29.47 -1.16 -18.43
C GLY A 185 28.00 -1.56 -18.45
N ASP A 186 27.31 -1.21 -17.36
CA ASP A 186 25.84 -1.16 -17.22
C ASP A 186 25.45 0.06 -16.35
N THR A 187 26.17 1.19 -16.45
CA THR A 187 25.83 2.41 -15.67
C THR A 187 24.56 3.10 -16.14
N ASP A 188 23.99 2.69 -17.27
CA ASP A 188 22.79 3.31 -17.84
C ASP A 188 21.49 2.69 -17.28
N ASP A 189 21.52 1.44 -16.80
CA ASP A 189 20.33 0.77 -16.24
C ASP A 189 20.04 1.21 -14.78
N ASP A 190 21.09 1.49 -13.99
CA ASP A 190 20.96 2.04 -12.62
C ASP A 190 20.54 3.53 -12.61
N ALA A 191 20.90 4.28 -13.66
CA ALA A 191 20.48 5.67 -13.83
C ALA A 191 19.02 5.77 -14.34
N ALA A 192 18.57 4.83 -15.17
CA ALA A 192 17.19 4.77 -15.65
C ALA A 192 16.19 4.35 -14.56
N SER A 193 16.60 3.51 -13.61
CA SER A 193 15.75 3.10 -12.48
C SER A 193 15.58 4.21 -11.44
N SER A 194 16.60 5.05 -11.24
CA SER A 194 16.58 6.14 -10.25
C SER A 194 15.81 7.39 -10.70
N CYS A 195 15.50 7.56 -11.99
CA CYS A 195 14.70 8.69 -12.50
C CYS A 195 13.22 8.35 -12.71
N GLU A 196 12.67 7.44 -11.90
CA GLU A 196 11.26 7.03 -12.00
C GLU A 196 10.32 8.25 -11.80
N PRO A 197 9.35 8.50 -12.70
CA PRO A 197 8.56 9.74 -12.69
C PRO A 197 7.79 10.00 -11.39
N ALA A 198 7.27 8.96 -10.72
CA ALA A 198 6.52 9.15 -9.48
C ALA A 198 7.45 9.50 -8.31
N GLN A 199 8.62 8.86 -8.21
CA GLN A 199 9.65 9.25 -7.23
C GLN A 199 10.18 10.67 -7.47
N LEU A 200 10.44 11.06 -8.72
CA LEU A 200 10.83 12.44 -9.05
C LEU A 200 9.75 13.46 -8.68
N ALA A 201 8.48 13.13 -8.90
CA ALA A 201 7.36 13.96 -8.48
C ALA A 201 7.29 14.10 -6.95
N ALA A 202 7.55 13.02 -6.20
CA ALA A 202 7.60 13.04 -4.74
C ALA A 202 8.74 13.93 -4.23
N VAL A 203 9.96 13.79 -4.76
CA VAL A 203 11.11 14.66 -4.40
C VAL A 203 10.81 16.13 -4.74
N THR A 204 10.22 16.39 -5.90
CA THR A 204 9.82 17.76 -6.31
C THR A 204 8.80 18.35 -5.35
N ALA A 205 7.82 17.56 -4.90
CA ALA A 205 6.80 18.01 -3.96
C ALA A 205 7.38 18.26 -2.56
N LEU A 206 8.31 17.43 -2.09
CA LEU A 206 9.06 17.64 -0.85
C LEU A 206 9.93 18.92 -0.91
N ASP A 207 10.63 19.14 -2.02
CA ASP A 207 11.43 20.36 -2.24
C ASP A 207 10.54 21.62 -2.25
N ARG A 208 9.36 21.55 -2.89
CA ARG A 208 8.38 22.65 -2.85
C ARG A 208 7.86 22.92 -1.44
N ALA A 209 7.54 21.87 -0.68
CA ALA A 209 7.09 22.00 0.70
C ALA A 209 8.18 22.65 1.58
N ARG A 210 9.43 22.24 1.40
CA ARG A 210 10.61 22.82 2.05
C ARG A 210 10.75 24.30 1.73
N PHE A 211 10.73 24.67 0.45
CA PHE A 211 10.80 26.07 0.01
C PHE A 211 9.65 26.92 0.60
N THR A 212 8.43 26.37 0.64
CA THR A 212 7.27 27.07 1.20
C THR A 212 7.41 27.26 2.71
N THR A 213 7.98 26.27 3.40
CA THR A 213 8.26 26.30 4.84
C THR A 213 9.33 27.35 5.16
N GLU A 214 10.44 27.38 4.42
CA GLU A 214 11.48 28.40 4.56
C GLU A 214 10.93 29.83 4.33
N ALA A 215 10.07 29.99 3.32
CA ALA A 215 9.39 31.26 3.06
C ALA A 215 8.42 31.65 4.19
N ALA A 216 7.69 30.68 4.76
CA ALA A 216 6.77 30.92 5.87
C ALA A 216 7.54 31.35 7.13
N ALA A 217 8.60 30.60 7.44
CA ALA A 217 9.57 30.92 8.49
C ALA A 217 10.06 32.37 8.34
N ALA A 218 10.48 32.81 7.16
CA ALA A 218 10.99 34.17 6.93
C ALA A 218 9.94 35.28 7.17
N ARG A 219 8.64 34.95 7.15
CA ARG A 219 7.55 35.89 7.44
C ARG A 219 7.11 35.89 8.90
N ILE A 220 7.35 34.81 9.62
CA ILE A 220 6.96 34.65 11.03
C ILE A 220 8.03 35.30 11.93
N PRO A 221 7.63 36.14 12.90
CA PRO A 221 8.57 36.70 13.87
C PRO A 221 9.37 35.63 14.59
N ALA A 222 10.66 35.87 14.82
CA ALA A 222 11.57 34.87 15.39
C ALA A 222 11.19 34.40 16.80
N ASP A 223 10.44 35.21 17.55
CA ASP A 223 9.96 34.94 18.90
C ASP A 223 8.57 34.27 18.93
N ALA A 224 7.91 34.13 17.78
CA ALA A 224 6.62 33.47 17.70
C ALA A 224 6.80 31.94 17.80
N ALA A 225 5.92 31.26 18.53
CA ALA A 225 5.95 29.80 18.69
C ALA A 225 5.92 29.06 17.34
N GLN A 226 5.20 29.60 16.35
CA GLN A 226 5.10 29.06 15.00
C GLN A 226 6.45 29.03 14.27
N ARG A 227 7.42 29.87 14.67
CA ARG A 227 8.76 29.86 14.06
C ARG A 227 9.47 28.54 14.33
N GLY A 228 9.43 28.07 15.59
CA GLY A 228 10.03 26.80 15.97
C GLY A 228 9.40 25.62 15.22
N THR A 229 8.08 25.66 15.00
CA THR A 229 7.40 24.66 14.16
C THR A 229 7.91 24.67 12.73
N MET A 230 8.04 25.83 12.08
CA MET A 230 8.55 25.89 10.70
C MET A 230 10.01 25.43 10.59
N ASP A 231 10.85 25.78 11.58
CA ASP A 231 12.25 25.34 11.61
C ASP A 231 12.33 23.81 11.72
N ALA A 232 11.55 23.20 12.63
CA ALA A 232 11.52 21.76 12.79
C ALA A 232 10.94 21.02 11.56
N VAL A 233 9.93 21.58 10.90
CA VAL A 233 9.41 21.04 9.62
C VAL A 233 10.47 21.12 8.52
N THR A 234 11.21 22.22 8.46
CA THR A 234 12.31 22.39 7.50
C THR A 234 13.38 21.33 7.74
N ASP A 235 13.80 21.12 9.00
CA ASP A 235 14.80 20.12 9.39
C ASP A 235 14.38 18.69 9.00
N THR A 236 13.11 18.35 9.19
CA THR A 236 12.55 17.05 8.79
C THR A 236 12.63 16.85 7.28
N LEU A 237 12.14 17.82 6.49
CA LEU A 237 12.20 17.75 5.02
C LEU A 237 13.64 17.70 4.50
N ASP A 238 14.53 18.46 5.14
CA ASP A 238 15.98 18.46 4.90
C ASP A 238 16.60 17.07 5.14
N ALA A 239 16.16 16.37 6.19
CA ALA A 239 16.61 15.01 6.47
C ALA A 239 16.11 14.03 5.40
N THR A 240 14.83 14.09 5.05
CA THR A 240 14.23 13.23 4.00
C THR A 240 14.93 13.43 2.65
N LEU A 241 15.23 14.67 2.26
CA LEU A 241 15.90 14.98 0.99
C LEU A 241 17.39 14.60 0.98
N ARG A 242 17.99 14.29 2.14
CA ARG A 242 19.37 13.78 2.27
C ARG A 242 19.44 12.26 2.32
N GLU A 243 18.31 11.56 2.24
CA GLU A 243 18.30 10.10 2.21
C GLU A 243 19.17 9.58 1.05
N PRO A 244 19.96 8.50 1.26
CA PRO A 244 20.82 7.95 0.21
C PRO A 244 20.06 7.59 -1.07
N ALA A 245 18.80 7.17 -0.92
CA ALA A 245 17.91 6.86 -2.04
C ALA A 245 17.58 8.09 -2.92
N VAL A 246 17.56 9.30 -2.36
CA VAL A 246 17.25 10.55 -3.08
C VAL A 246 18.45 11.10 -3.84
N THR A 247 19.67 10.83 -3.35
CA THR A 247 20.91 11.35 -3.95
C THR A 247 21.02 11.13 -5.47
N PRO A 248 20.77 9.93 -6.03
CA PRO A 248 20.84 9.73 -7.49
C PRO A 248 19.78 10.54 -8.25
N MET A 249 18.57 10.72 -7.69
CA MET A 249 17.47 11.47 -8.31
C MET A 249 17.80 12.94 -8.57
N LEU A 250 18.69 13.53 -7.77
CA LEU A 250 19.09 14.94 -7.92
C LEU A 250 19.83 15.23 -9.23
N SER A 251 20.34 14.19 -9.90
CA SER A 251 21.03 14.29 -11.19
C SER A 251 20.13 14.06 -12.41
N CYS A 252 18.86 13.70 -12.20
CA CYS A 252 17.90 13.49 -13.29
C CYS A 252 17.56 14.79 -14.03
N ASP A 253 17.11 14.67 -15.29
CA ASP A 253 16.61 15.80 -16.10
C ASP A 253 15.11 15.60 -16.41
N PRO A 254 14.20 16.51 -15.98
CA PRO A 254 14.48 17.71 -15.20
C PRO A 254 14.89 17.39 -13.75
N ALA A 255 15.78 18.22 -13.20
CA ALA A 255 16.16 18.12 -11.80
C ALA A 255 14.92 18.34 -10.91
N PRO A 256 14.66 17.46 -9.92
CA PRO A 256 13.48 17.58 -9.08
C PRO A 256 13.55 18.78 -8.13
N VAL A 257 14.77 19.26 -7.82
CA VAL A 257 15.01 20.44 -6.99
C VAL A 257 15.15 21.68 -7.88
N ALA A 258 14.38 22.72 -7.58
CA ALA A 258 14.36 23.96 -8.35
C ALA A 258 15.11 25.09 -7.64
N GLY A 259 15.65 26.05 -8.41
CA GLY A 259 16.20 27.30 -7.85
C GLY A 259 15.15 28.20 -7.18
N GLY A 260 13.86 27.87 -7.30
CA GLY A 260 12.75 28.52 -6.61
C GLY A 260 11.40 27.95 -7.05
N HIS A 261 10.39 28.05 -6.17
CA HIS A 261 9.01 27.65 -6.44
C HIS A 261 8.06 28.86 -6.39
N VAL A 262 6.93 28.74 -7.09
CA VAL A 262 5.82 29.69 -6.91
C VAL A 262 5.14 29.35 -5.58
N LEU A 263 4.96 30.36 -4.74
CA LEU A 263 4.27 30.19 -3.45
C LEU A 263 2.78 29.88 -3.67
N PRO A 264 2.19 28.99 -2.85
CA PRO A 264 0.79 28.59 -2.99
C PRO A 264 -0.17 29.76 -2.75
N ALA A 265 -1.39 29.64 -3.27
CA ALA A 265 -2.46 30.61 -3.00
C ALA A 265 -2.78 30.67 -1.49
N GLY A 266 -3.13 31.86 -0.98
CA GLY A 266 -3.42 32.04 0.44
C GLY A 266 -2.18 32.17 1.34
N PHE A 267 -0.97 32.04 0.79
CA PHE A 267 0.27 32.13 1.55
C PHE A 267 0.51 33.50 2.19
N ALA A 268 0.01 34.58 1.59
CA ALA A 268 0.17 35.91 2.17
C ALA A 268 -0.72 36.11 3.40
N GLU A 269 -1.88 35.45 3.42
CA GLU A 269 -2.89 35.53 4.46
C GLU A 269 -2.58 34.59 5.63
N ASP A 270 -2.16 33.36 5.33
CA ASP A 270 -1.84 32.34 6.33
C ASP A 270 -0.70 31.42 5.84
N PRO A 271 0.57 31.81 6.09
CA PRO A 271 1.73 31.03 5.69
C PRO A 271 1.74 29.61 6.28
N THR A 272 1.29 29.45 7.52
CA THR A 272 1.27 28.15 8.22
C THR A 272 0.28 27.19 7.55
N ARG A 273 -0.94 27.67 7.28
CA ARG A 273 -1.94 26.86 6.55
C ARG A 273 -1.44 26.49 5.16
N ALA A 274 -0.80 27.43 4.47
CA ALA A 274 -0.24 27.20 3.15
C ALA A 274 0.85 26.12 3.13
N VAL A 275 1.71 26.06 4.17
CA VAL A 275 2.66 24.95 4.36
C VAL A 275 1.93 23.62 4.53
N GLY A 276 0.89 23.56 5.37
CA GLY A 276 0.04 22.38 5.51
C GLY A 276 -0.53 21.88 4.17
N GLY A 277 -0.98 22.80 3.32
CA GLY A 277 -1.40 22.50 1.95
C GLY A 277 -0.32 21.85 1.10
N THR A 278 0.90 22.41 1.09
CA THR A 278 2.02 21.83 0.32
C THR A 278 2.49 20.48 0.86
N LEU A 279 2.37 20.24 2.17
CA LEU A 279 2.68 18.94 2.75
C LEU A 279 1.67 17.87 2.35
N ARG A 280 0.37 18.20 2.21
CA ARG A 280 -0.62 17.26 1.64
C ARG A 280 -0.33 16.94 0.17
N GLU A 281 0.08 17.93 -0.61
CA GLU A 281 0.54 17.70 -1.99
C GLU A 281 1.73 16.72 -2.01
N ALA A 282 2.69 16.89 -1.09
CA ALA A 282 3.82 15.97 -0.93
C ALA A 282 3.37 14.56 -0.50
N SER A 283 2.47 14.43 0.47
CA SER A 283 1.89 13.14 0.87
C SER A 283 1.21 12.42 -0.31
N ALA A 284 0.46 13.14 -1.14
CA ALA A 284 -0.17 12.56 -2.33
C ALA A 284 0.86 12.07 -3.37
N ALA A 285 1.93 12.83 -3.58
CA ALA A 285 3.03 12.42 -4.47
C ALA A 285 3.79 11.19 -3.92
N LEU A 286 4.01 11.14 -2.60
CA LEU A 286 4.64 10.00 -1.92
C LEU A 286 3.78 8.73 -2.03
N VAL A 287 2.46 8.81 -1.88
CA VAL A 287 1.55 7.68 -2.12
C VAL A 287 1.68 7.16 -3.55
N SER A 288 1.74 8.05 -4.53
CA SER A 288 1.93 7.65 -5.94
C SER A 288 3.28 6.97 -6.15
N ALA A 289 4.34 7.47 -5.53
CA ALA A 289 5.68 6.87 -5.59
C ALA A 289 5.69 5.48 -4.93
N VAL A 290 5.03 5.30 -3.77
CA VAL A 290 4.90 3.98 -3.13
C VAL A 290 4.29 2.94 -4.08
N GLY A 291 3.27 3.32 -4.84
CA GLY A 291 2.65 2.43 -5.82
C GLY A 291 3.51 2.12 -7.05
N ALA A 292 4.45 3.00 -7.39
CA ALA A 292 5.36 2.82 -8.53
C ALA A 292 6.67 2.12 -8.15
N SER A 293 7.09 2.22 -6.89
CA SER A 293 8.31 1.60 -6.36
C SER A 293 8.13 0.13 -6.02
N SER A 294 9.24 -0.61 -6.08
CA SER A 294 9.31 -1.98 -5.55
C SER A 294 9.38 -1.97 -4.01
N PRO A 295 9.06 -3.10 -3.34
CA PRO A 295 9.11 -3.21 -1.87
C PRO A 295 10.42 -2.73 -1.24
N GLU A 296 11.56 -3.03 -1.86
CA GLU A 296 12.90 -2.66 -1.37
C GLU A 296 13.15 -1.14 -1.33
N ASP A 297 12.44 -0.35 -2.15
CA ASP A 297 12.68 1.09 -2.30
C ASP A 297 11.65 1.96 -1.54
N ARG A 298 10.69 1.34 -0.84
CA ARG A 298 9.56 2.06 -0.21
C ARG A 298 9.81 2.63 1.17
N ASP A 299 10.89 2.23 1.84
CA ASP A 299 11.05 2.55 3.26
C ASP A 299 11.17 4.06 3.52
N TRP A 300 11.98 4.76 2.73
CA TRP A 300 12.12 6.22 2.82
C TRP A 300 10.84 6.95 2.39
N LEU A 301 10.09 6.40 1.43
CA LEU A 301 8.82 6.96 0.96
C LEU A 301 7.75 6.90 2.06
N LEU A 302 7.63 5.76 2.74
CA LEU A 302 6.68 5.57 3.83
C LEU A 302 7.04 6.42 5.05
N THR A 303 8.33 6.55 5.35
CA THR A 303 8.82 7.44 6.41
C THR A 303 8.47 8.90 6.10
N GLY A 304 8.76 9.38 4.88
CA GLY A 304 8.38 10.72 4.44
C GLY A 304 6.86 10.92 4.42
N LEU A 305 6.09 9.89 4.07
CA LEU A 305 4.63 9.96 4.05
C LEU A 305 4.05 10.13 5.45
N LEU A 306 4.55 9.36 6.42
CA LEU A 306 4.21 9.50 7.84
C LEU A 306 4.48 10.93 8.34
N GLU A 307 5.70 11.43 8.13
CA GLU A 307 6.13 12.74 8.60
C GLU A 307 5.31 13.88 7.96
N THR A 308 5.09 13.81 6.65
CA THR A 308 4.33 14.83 5.91
C THR A 308 2.85 14.81 6.28
N ALA A 309 2.22 13.63 6.43
CA ALA A 309 0.80 13.51 6.74
C ALA A 309 0.46 14.04 8.14
N VAL A 310 1.25 13.64 9.16
CA VAL A 310 1.07 14.13 10.54
C VAL A 310 1.24 15.65 10.60
N THR A 311 2.30 16.16 9.98
CA THR A 311 2.59 17.60 9.99
C THR A 311 1.54 18.40 9.22
N ALA A 312 1.09 17.90 8.06
CA ALA A 312 0.05 18.53 7.27
C ALA A 312 -1.24 18.73 8.07
N GLN A 313 -1.69 17.68 8.78
CA GLN A 313 -2.89 17.74 9.61
C GLN A 313 -2.74 18.75 10.76
N HIS A 314 -1.56 18.80 11.38
CA HIS A 314 -1.29 19.74 12.47
C HIS A 314 -1.36 21.20 12.02
N LEU A 315 -0.83 21.51 10.82
CA LEU A 315 -0.74 22.87 10.31
C LEU A 315 -2.04 23.36 9.66
N ASP A 316 -2.89 22.46 9.16
CA ASP A 316 -4.16 22.80 8.55
C ASP A 316 -5.26 21.77 8.87
N PRO A 317 -5.78 21.79 10.11
CA PRO A 317 -6.71 20.78 10.61
C PRO A 317 -8.08 20.78 9.92
N GLU A 318 -8.44 21.88 9.27
CA GLU A 318 -9.71 22.04 8.54
C GLU A 318 -9.74 21.24 7.22
N HIS A 319 -8.58 20.81 6.72
CA HIS A 319 -8.45 20.02 5.50
C HIS A 319 -7.74 18.71 5.80
N PRO A 320 -8.48 17.65 6.17
CA PRO A 320 -7.89 16.40 6.59
C PRO A 320 -7.09 15.72 5.48
N VAL A 321 -6.08 14.93 5.85
CA VAL A 321 -5.30 14.14 4.88
C VAL A 321 -6.22 13.11 4.21
N PRO A 322 -6.38 13.15 2.88
CA PRO A 322 -7.30 12.26 2.18
C PRO A 322 -6.78 10.82 2.20
N ALA A 323 -7.68 9.88 2.53
CA ALA A 323 -7.33 8.46 2.61
C ALA A 323 -7.23 7.76 1.26
N LEU A 324 -7.78 8.36 0.19
CA LEU A 324 -7.78 7.82 -1.17
C LEU A 324 -7.67 9.00 -2.15
N PRO A 325 -6.49 9.25 -2.77
CA PRO A 325 -6.32 10.37 -3.68
C PRO A 325 -7.24 10.23 -4.91
N GLY A 326 -8.02 11.27 -5.23
CA GLY A 326 -8.72 11.40 -6.51
C GLY A 326 -10.07 10.66 -6.65
N ARG A 327 -10.83 10.48 -5.56
CA ARG A 327 -12.21 9.95 -5.60
C ARG A 327 -13.32 10.96 -5.27
N ASP A 328 -12.99 12.25 -5.26
CA ASP A 328 -13.97 13.34 -5.15
C ASP A 328 -14.65 13.68 -6.49
#